data_AF-A0A1I3PFA7-F1
#
_entry.id   AF-A0A1I3PFA7-F1
#
_cell.length_a   1.000
_cell.length_b   1.000
_cell.length_c   1.000
_cell.angle_alpha   90.00
_cell.angle_beta   90.00
_cell.angle_gamma   90.00
#
_symmetry.space_group_name_H-M   'P 1'
#
loop_
_entity.id
_entity.type
_entity.pdbx_description
1 polymer ?
#
loop_
_entity_poly.entity_id
_entity_poly.type
_entity_poly.pdbx_seq_one_letter_code
_entity_poly.pdbx_strand_id
1 'polypeptide(L)' 'MTAQEPPIRYRPRGNDHVSWCYNRYKSYRASDNTFQPYNGPRRQCQSPYG' A
#
# COMPACT_ATOMS: atom_id res chain seq x y z
N MET A 1 11.80 -3.02 25.03
CA MET A 1 11.99 -3.89 23.85
C MET A 1 10.60 -4.20 23.30
N THR A 2 9.98 -3.29 22.54
CA THR A 2 8.62 -3.53 22.04
C THR A 2 8.68 -4.60 20.96
N ALA A 3 8.06 -5.74 21.24
CA ALA A 3 7.86 -6.80 20.29
C ALA A 3 7.05 -6.25 19.10
N GLN A 4 7.67 -6.27 17.92
CA GLN A 4 6.98 -6.12 16.66
C GLN A 4 6.20 -7.41 16.44
N GLU A 5 4.99 -7.50 16.99
CA GLU A 5 4.00 -8.46 16.50
C GLU A 5 3.88 -8.24 14.98
N PRO A 6 4.07 -9.26 14.13
CA PRO A 6 3.71 -9.14 12.73
C PRO A 6 2.19 -9.28 12.66
N PRO A 7 1.40 -8.19 12.53
CA PRO A 7 -0.03 -8.34 12.41
C PRO A 7 -0.27 -9.11 11.11
N ILE A 8 -1.05 -10.19 11.25
CA ILE A 8 -1.75 -10.97 10.23
C ILE A 8 -1.32 -10.61 8.81
N ARG A 9 -0.78 -11.58 8.05
CA ARG A 9 -0.71 -11.51 6.58
C ARG A 9 -2.14 -11.37 6.05
N TYR A 10 -2.69 -10.16 6.12
CA TYR A 10 -3.83 -9.74 5.35
C TYR A 10 -3.32 -9.88 3.92
N ARG A 11 -3.60 -11.04 3.32
CA ARG A 11 -3.76 -11.12 1.88
C ARG A 11 -5.14 -10.48 1.69
N PRO A 12 -5.25 -9.16 1.41
CA PRO A 12 -6.52 -8.63 0.94
C PRO A 12 -6.84 -9.38 -0.35
N ARG A 13 -7.62 -10.44 -0.25
CA ARG A 13 -8.25 -11.10 -1.40
C ARG A 13 -9.49 -10.31 -1.82
N GLY A 14 -9.41 -8.99 -1.76
CA GLY A 14 -10.57 -8.10 -1.85
C GLY A 14 -10.23 -6.64 -2.13
N ASN A 15 -9.01 -6.32 -2.58
CA ASN A 15 -8.75 -5.00 -3.12
C ASN A 15 -7.68 -5.11 -4.21
N ASP A 16 -8.10 -5.52 -5.41
CA ASP A 16 -7.26 -5.55 -6.63
C ASP A 16 -6.55 -4.20 -6.83
N HIS A 17 -7.19 -3.11 -6.42
CA HIS A 17 -6.56 -1.81 -6.25
C HIS A 17 -5.27 -1.84 -5.41
N VAL A 18 -5.32 -2.34 -4.17
CA VAL A 18 -4.17 -2.38 -3.25
C VAL A 18 -3.06 -3.27 -3.81
N SER A 19 -3.40 -4.43 -4.35
CA SER A 19 -2.42 -5.34 -4.96
C SER A 19 -1.69 -4.69 -6.15
N TRP A 20 -2.43 -4.01 -7.02
CA TRP A 20 -1.86 -3.26 -8.14
C TRP A 20 -0.97 -2.11 -7.65
N CYS A 21 -1.40 -1.36 -6.64
CA CYS A 21 -0.63 -0.27 -6.05
C CYS A 21 0.68 -0.78 -5.42
N TYR A 22 0.65 -1.92 -4.72
CA TYR A 22 1.85 -2.56 -4.16
C TYR A 22 2.82 -3.02 -5.26
N ASN A 23 2.32 -3.56 -6.37
CA ASN A 23 3.15 -3.97 -7.50
C ASN A 23 3.78 -2.76 -8.23
N ARG A 24 3.05 -1.64 -8.32
CA ARG A 24 3.51 -0.44 -9.02
C ARG A 24 4.46 0.41 -8.18
N TYR A 25 4.21 0.53 -6.87
CA TYR A 25 4.92 1.42 -5.97
C TYR A 25 5.44 0.67 -4.74
N LYS A 26 6.76 0.44 -4.66
CA LYS A 26 7.40 -0.23 -3.51
C LYS A 26 7.19 0.49 -2.17
N SER A 27 7.02 1.82 -2.20
CA SER A 27 6.80 2.66 -1.01
C SER A 27 5.31 2.93 -0.71
N TYR A 28 4.42 2.14 -1.30
CA TYR A 28 2.98 2.21 -1.04
C TYR A 28 2.66 1.78 0.40
N ARG A 29 1.78 2.55 1.03
CA ARG A 29 1.24 2.28 2.37
C ARG A 29 -0.26 2.04 2.25
N ALA A 30 -0.69 0.82 2.58
CA ALA A 30 -2.10 0.47 2.66
C ALA A 30 -2.85 1.22 3.78
N SER A 31 -2.15 1.66 4.83
CA SER A 31 -2.74 2.40 5.95
C SER A 31 -3.47 3.67 5.53
N ASP A 32 -2.87 4.43 4.61
CA ASP A 32 -3.38 5.73 4.16
C ASP A 32 -3.70 5.74 2.66
N ASN A 33 -3.64 4.58 1.99
CA ASN A 33 -3.74 4.44 0.53
C ASN A 33 -2.81 5.38 -0.26
N THR A 34 -1.64 5.72 0.32
CA THR A 34 -0.68 6.65 -0.30
C THR A 34 0.63 5.97 -0.67
N PHE A 35 1.23 6.40 -1.79
CA PHE A 35 2.58 6.05 -2.18
C PHE A 35 3.50 7.28 -2.19
N GLN A 36 4.79 7.03 -2.04
CA GLN A 36 5.83 8.06 -2.14
C GLN A 36 6.37 8.10 -3.57
N PRO A 37 6.07 9.14 -4.37
CA PRO A 37 6.75 9.34 -5.66
C PRO A 37 8.21 9.75 -5.44
N TYR A 38 9.03 9.58 -6.48
CA TYR A 38 10.44 10.00 -6.47
C TYR A 38 10.60 11.51 -6.24
N ASN A 39 9.62 12.31 -6.67
CA ASN A 39 9.60 13.75 -6.47
C ASN A 39 8.30 14.16 -5.77
N GLY A 40 8.42 14.91 -4.68
CA GLY A 40 7.31 15.57 -4.00
C GLY A 40 6.65 14.79 -2.87
N PRO A 41 5.50 15.27 -2.36
CA PRO A 41 4.80 14.67 -1.23
C PRO A 41 4.13 13.34 -1.61
N ARG A 42 3.72 12.58 -0.60
CA ARG A 42 2.96 11.34 -0.78
C ARG A 42 1.68 11.61 -1.56
N ARG A 43 1.34 10.74 -2.52
CA ARG A 43 0.12 10.84 -3.33
C ARG A 43 -0.76 9.62 -3.10
N GLN A 44 -2.07 9.80 -3.19
CA GLN A 44 -3.01 8.69 -3.16
C GLN A 44 -2.82 7.81 -4.41
N CYS A 45 -2.91 6.51 -4.21
CA CYS A 45 -2.89 5.58 -5.34
C CYS A 45 -4.26 5.57 -6.02
N GLN A 46 -4.28 5.63 -7.35
CA GLN A 46 -5.46 5.39 -8.15
C GLN A 46 -5.18 4.19 -9.07
N SER A 47 -5.76 3.04 -8.73
CA SER A 47 -5.76 1.86 -9.58
C SER A 47 -6.98 1.87 -10.50
N PRO A 48 -6.85 1.48 -11.78
CA PRO A 48 -7.97 1.35 -12.70
C PRO A 48 -8.87 0.13 -12.42
N TYR A 49 -8.43 -0.80 -11.56
CA TYR A 49 -9.14 -2.04 -11.21
C TYR A 49 -9.96 -1.90 -9.91
N GLY A 50 -10.65 -0.77 -9.76
CA GLY A 50 -11.49 -0.47 -8.58
C GLY A 50 -12.61 -1.47 -8.38
#